data_AF-A0A6P8W601-F1
#
_entry.id   AF-A0A6P8W601-F1
#
_cell.length_a   1.000
_cell.length_b   1.000
_cell.length_c   1.000
_cell.angle_alpha   90.00
_cell.angle_beta   90.00
_cell.angle_gamma   90.00
#
_symmetry.space_group_name_H-M   'P 1'
#
loop_
_entity.id
_entity.type
_entity.pdbx_description
1 polymer ?
#
loop_
_entity_poly.entity_id
_entity_poly.type
_entity_poly.pdbx_seq_one_letter_code
_entity_poly.pdbx_strand_id
1 'polypeptide(L)'
;MGNTESVSVQKRLARFRPEERPVVEGVFDKLQGGGAPSGAPGKTPAGNTLTLEMLQSSMGSVAPESMVRRVYQCMCSIDPGLAAPPAAGRSSSSAASGVGREQLVIFLADTLRGTAEERAPLVRAMAQRGAGPVTVVPCEQVAEFLEDLISTVVQIVVHRGRLQAWKPERMGDGSLGVKLLAEHICSELKPSDQGCDDSCLEDWIFRTPQVSLYLEMLVSEGLDVSLSGRPAPTLLPPCRDTPWKDLRCLLDLPSLMFLAPQLPDSYNAPWRLVFSTQLHGESFSRMVTGLTKCGPTLLLIRDTKGHIFGGFASHAWELRPKFQGDSRCFLFTVFPRLRVYTATGYNEHFMYLNQNQQTMPNGLGMGGQHGYFGLWLDSDFGRGHSRARPRCTTYGSPQLSEEEDFSLDSVEVWAVGKPPEPQEGEEGQGKRSILDMDPEAQAMMEMTGKTLHSQGLREPEEDQEQ
;
A
#
# COMPACT_ATOMS: atom_id res chain seq x y z
N MET A 1 -1.42 34.99 36.09
CA MET A 1 -2.84 34.63 35.90
C MET A 1 -2.83 33.33 35.12
N GLY A 2 -3.20 32.22 35.76
CA GLY A 2 -3.08 30.90 35.16
C GLY A 2 -4.12 30.72 34.05
N ASN A 3 -3.66 30.38 32.86
CA ASN A 3 -4.51 29.94 31.77
C ASN A 3 -5.03 28.55 32.19
N THR A 4 -6.22 28.46 32.78
CA THR A 4 -6.87 27.17 33.04
C THR A 4 -7.26 26.60 31.70
N GLU A 5 -6.40 25.76 31.13
CA GLU A 5 -6.72 24.95 29.95
C GLU A 5 -8.04 24.24 30.16
N SER A 6 -8.88 24.20 29.12
CA SER A 6 -10.17 23.53 29.20
C SER A 6 -10.00 22.06 29.60
N VAL A 7 -10.94 21.54 30.41
CA VAL A 7 -10.95 20.16 30.88
C VAL A 7 -10.94 19.16 29.71
N SER A 8 -11.52 19.55 28.56
CA SER A 8 -11.47 18.80 27.31
C SER A 8 -10.04 18.65 26.80
N VAL A 9 -9.27 19.74 26.69
CA VAL A 9 -7.86 19.73 26.27
C VAL A 9 -7.00 18.86 27.20
N GLN A 10 -7.18 18.97 28.52
CA GLN A 10 -6.43 18.16 29.48
C GLN A 10 -6.69 16.66 29.31
N LYS A 11 -7.96 16.25 29.08
CA LYS A 11 -8.32 14.85 28.79
C LYS A 11 -7.69 14.34 27.50
N ARG A 12 -7.60 15.19 26.47
CA ARG A 12 -6.97 14.86 25.19
C ARG A 12 -5.45 14.73 25.32
N LEU A 13 -4.81 15.65 26.02
CA LEU A 13 -3.37 15.61 26.29
C LEU A 13 -2.94 14.41 27.15
N ALA A 14 -3.80 13.95 28.06
CA ALA A 14 -3.56 12.76 28.87
C ALA A 14 -3.37 11.48 28.05
N ARG A 15 -3.79 11.44 26.77
CA ARG A 15 -3.60 10.32 25.84
C ARG A 15 -2.17 10.22 25.30
N PHE A 16 -1.45 11.33 25.33
CA PHE A 16 -0.05 11.40 24.94
C PHE A 16 0.84 11.14 26.14
N ARG A 17 1.97 10.50 25.88
CA ARG A 17 2.99 10.30 26.90
C ARG A 17 3.54 11.67 27.36
N PRO A 18 4.01 11.80 28.61
CA PRO A 18 4.52 13.08 29.11
C PRO A 18 5.56 13.73 28.20
N GLU A 19 6.42 12.94 27.54
CA GLU A 19 7.43 13.38 26.57
C GLU A 19 6.85 13.83 25.22
N GLU A 20 5.66 13.36 24.84
CA GLU A 20 4.98 13.70 23.59
C GLU A 20 4.16 14.99 23.71
N ARG A 21 3.66 15.34 24.90
CA ARG A 21 2.77 16.51 25.12
C ARG A 21 3.37 17.84 24.66
N PRO A 22 4.66 18.15 24.96
CA PRO A 22 5.27 19.39 24.48
C PRO A 22 5.34 19.47 22.95
N VAL A 23 5.46 18.33 22.27
CA VAL A 23 5.46 18.27 20.80
C VAL A 23 4.09 18.68 20.27
N VAL A 24 3.01 18.11 20.83
CA VAL A 24 1.62 18.42 20.44
C VAL A 24 1.25 19.87 20.74
N GLU A 25 1.59 20.36 21.93
CA GLU A 25 1.33 21.75 22.33
C GLU A 25 2.14 22.75 21.50
N GLY A 26 3.38 22.41 21.13
CA GLY A 26 4.28 23.25 20.35
C GLY A 26 3.94 23.38 18.87
N VAL A 27 3.05 22.52 18.32
CA VAL A 27 2.63 22.60 16.90
C VAL A 27 2.06 23.98 16.58
N PHE A 28 1.28 24.56 17.49
CA PHE A 28 0.67 25.88 17.29
C PHE A 28 1.74 26.97 17.05
N ASP A 29 2.76 27.02 17.91
CA ASP A 29 3.84 28.00 17.83
C ASP A 29 4.69 27.79 16.57
N LYS A 30 4.92 26.52 16.20
CA LYS A 30 5.64 26.17 14.97
C LYS A 30 4.94 26.69 13.72
N LEU A 31 3.62 26.51 13.63
CA LEU A 31 2.84 26.96 12.48
C LEU A 31 2.78 28.49 12.37
N GLN A 32 2.86 29.23 13.48
CA GLN A 32 2.97 30.69 13.46
C GLN A 32 4.36 31.18 13.06
N GLY A 33 5.42 30.51 13.53
CA GLY A 33 6.81 30.90 13.30
C GLY A 33 7.31 30.71 11.86
N GLY A 34 6.65 29.86 11.06
CA GLY A 34 7.04 29.55 9.68
C GLY A 34 6.79 30.67 8.65
N GLY A 35 6.20 31.80 9.05
CA GLY A 35 5.69 32.84 8.15
C GLY A 35 6.59 34.06 7.86
N ALA A 36 7.87 34.11 8.24
CA ALA A 36 8.69 35.30 7.99
C ALA A 36 10.18 35.01 7.68
N PRO A 37 10.79 35.67 6.67
CA PRO A 37 12.24 35.78 6.57
C PRO A 37 12.74 36.66 7.73
N SER A 38 13.66 36.13 8.53
CA SER A 38 14.29 36.82 9.63
C SER A 38 15.10 38.04 9.15
N GLY A 39 14.62 39.25 9.46
CA GLY A 39 15.32 40.47 9.07
C GLY A 39 14.70 41.79 9.52
N ALA A 40 14.12 41.88 10.73
CA ALA A 40 13.90 43.17 11.41
C ALA A 40 13.60 42.97 12.91
N PRO A 41 14.18 43.77 13.82
CA PRO A 41 13.84 43.75 15.24
C PRO A 41 12.54 44.53 15.44
N GLY A 42 11.42 43.85 15.27
CA GLY A 42 10.10 44.36 15.59
C GLY A 42 9.19 43.18 15.87
N LYS A 43 8.85 42.96 17.14
CA LYS A 43 7.86 41.96 17.56
C LYS A 43 6.55 42.25 16.82
N THR A 44 6.24 41.47 15.79
CA THR A 44 4.87 41.30 15.32
C THR A 44 4.05 40.70 16.48
N PRO A 45 2.81 41.15 16.70
CA PRO A 45 1.98 40.56 17.74
C PRO A 45 1.80 39.09 17.40
N ALA A 46 2.10 38.20 18.35
CA ALA A 46 1.76 36.79 18.25
C ALA A 46 0.26 36.70 17.94
N GLY A 47 -0.10 36.16 16.77
CA GLY A 47 -1.50 35.94 16.44
C GLY A 47 -2.10 34.99 17.48
N ASN A 48 -3.36 35.17 17.87
CA ASN A 48 -4.02 34.21 18.76
C ASN A 48 -4.67 33.04 17.97
N THR A 49 -4.56 33.04 16.64
CA THR A 49 -5.20 32.09 15.75
C THR A 49 -4.29 31.69 14.59
N LEU A 50 -4.51 30.51 14.02
CA LEU A 50 -3.91 30.06 12.77
C LEU A 50 -4.84 30.36 11.59
N THR A 51 -4.28 30.78 10.46
CA THR A 51 -5.01 31.02 9.21
C THR A 51 -4.80 29.88 8.23
N LEU A 52 -5.65 29.82 7.19
CA LEU A 52 -5.49 28.87 6.10
C LEU A 52 -4.13 29.02 5.40
N GLU A 53 -3.59 30.24 5.24
CA GLU A 53 -2.28 30.42 4.59
C GLU A 53 -1.13 29.81 5.40
N MET A 54 -1.21 29.85 6.73
CA MET A 54 -0.22 29.21 7.61
C MET A 54 -0.23 27.69 7.42
N LEU A 55 -1.43 27.07 7.37
CA LEU A 55 -1.55 25.64 7.07
C LEU A 55 -1.09 25.31 5.66
N GLN A 56 -1.42 26.14 4.66
CA GLN A 56 -0.98 25.95 3.28
C GLN A 56 0.55 26.00 3.17
N SER A 57 1.21 26.86 3.95
CA SER A 57 2.67 26.95 4.01
C SER A 57 3.31 25.70 4.64
N SER A 58 2.62 25.05 5.58
CA SER A 58 3.09 23.80 6.22
C SER A 58 2.81 22.56 5.38
N MET A 59 1.57 22.38 4.94
CA MET A 59 1.07 21.16 4.31
C MET A 59 1.17 21.17 2.78
N GLY A 60 1.27 22.34 2.14
CA GLY A 60 1.11 22.48 0.69
C GLY A 60 2.17 21.79 -0.16
N SER A 61 3.29 21.36 0.44
CA SER A 61 4.31 20.55 -0.24
C SER A 61 3.92 19.06 -0.36
N VAL A 62 3.01 18.58 0.48
CA VAL A 62 2.66 17.16 0.59
C VAL A 62 1.16 16.86 0.45
N ALA A 63 0.30 17.90 0.42
CA ALA A 63 -1.14 17.76 0.32
C ALA A 63 -1.72 18.73 -0.73
N PRO A 64 -2.76 18.31 -1.48
CA PRO A 64 -3.48 19.20 -2.40
C PRO A 64 -4.23 20.29 -1.63
N GLU A 65 -4.44 21.43 -2.27
CA GLU A 65 -5.12 22.59 -1.67
C GLU A 65 -6.55 22.25 -1.19
N SER A 66 -7.23 21.31 -1.87
CA SER A 66 -8.51 20.75 -1.42
C SER A 66 -8.41 20.15 -0.02
N MET A 67 -7.44 19.27 0.22
CA MET A 67 -7.23 18.62 1.51
C MET A 67 -6.82 19.62 2.60
N VAL A 68 -5.93 20.58 2.30
CA VAL A 68 -5.53 21.61 3.28
C VAL A 68 -6.74 22.43 3.73
N ARG A 69 -7.62 22.82 2.79
CA ARG A 69 -8.87 23.52 3.12
C ARG A 69 -9.80 22.67 3.99
N ARG A 70 -9.95 21.38 3.68
CA ARG A 70 -10.77 20.44 4.48
C ARG A 70 -10.24 20.33 5.92
N VAL A 71 -8.93 20.20 6.10
CA VAL A 71 -8.28 20.16 7.42
C VAL A 71 -8.52 21.45 8.19
N TYR A 72 -8.31 22.61 7.56
CA TYR A 72 -8.56 23.91 8.19
C TYR A 72 -10.02 24.09 8.61
N GLN A 73 -10.96 23.76 7.72
CA GLN A 73 -12.40 23.83 8.01
C GLN A 73 -12.80 22.90 9.16
N CYS A 74 -12.24 21.69 9.18
CA CYS A 74 -12.43 20.73 10.26
C CYS A 74 -11.97 21.32 11.60
N MET A 75 -10.75 21.87 11.67
CA MET A 75 -10.25 22.52 12.88
C MET A 75 -11.14 23.68 13.34
N CYS A 76 -11.62 24.53 12.43
CA CYS A 76 -12.53 25.62 12.73
C CYS A 76 -13.90 25.15 13.27
N SER A 77 -14.33 23.93 12.90
CA SER A 77 -15.62 23.36 13.32
C SER A 77 -15.61 22.77 14.74
N ILE A 78 -14.43 22.57 15.34
CA ILE A 78 -14.29 22.00 16.68
C ILE A 78 -14.72 23.05 17.71
N ASP A 79 -15.69 22.70 18.55
CA ASP A 79 -16.07 23.47 19.74
C ASP A 79 -15.38 22.90 20.99
N PRO A 80 -14.40 23.59 21.58
CA PRO A 80 -13.71 23.13 22.79
C PRO A 80 -14.62 22.96 24.03
N GLY A 81 -15.83 23.54 24.02
CA GLY A 81 -16.77 23.57 25.14
C GLY A 81 -17.82 22.45 25.20
N LEU A 82 -18.00 21.65 24.14
CA LEU A 82 -19.03 20.61 24.03
C LEU A 82 -18.49 19.22 24.43
N ALA A 83 -18.34 18.96 25.73
CA ALA A 83 -18.10 17.61 26.27
C ALA A 83 -19.13 17.22 27.36
N ALA A 84 -20.39 17.65 27.19
CA ALA A 84 -21.57 17.22 27.95
C ALA A 84 -22.83 17.33 27.06
N PRO A 85 -23.88 16.50 27.24
CA PRO A 85 -25.11 16.61 26.47
C PRO A 85 -25.71 18.02 26.60
N PRO A 86 -26.32 18.58 25.54
CA PRO A 86 -26.69 19.97 25.52
C PRO A 86 -27.81 20.24 26.53
N ALA A 87 -27.49 20.95 27.62
CA ALA A 87 -28.49 21.71 28.34
C ALA A 87 -28.93 22.87 27.43
N ALA A 88 -30.23 22.95 27.18
CA ALA A 88 -30.83 23.89 26.24
C ALA A 88 -30.33 25.34 26.44
N GLY A 89 -29.90 25.94 25.33
CA GLY A 89 -29.91 27.39 25.16
C GLY A 89 -28.66 28.15 25.61
N ARG A 90 -27.53 27.95 24.93
CA ARG A 90 -26.53 29.02 24.72
C ARG A 90 -25.89 28.88 23.34
N SER A 91 -26.33 29.72 22.40
CA SER A 91 -25.63 29.95 21.14
C SER A 91 -24.42 30.85 21.41
N SER A 92 -23.22 30.27 21.50
CA SER A 92 -22.00 31.06 21.39
C SER A 92 -21.72 31.33 19.92
N SER A 93 -22.32 32.41 19.42
CA SER A 93 -21.95 32.99 18.13
C SER A 93 -20.64 33.76 18.32
N SER A 94 -19.54 33.11 17.95
CA SER A 94 -18.25 33.75 17.80
C SER A 94 -17.53 33.03 16.67
N ALA A 95 -17.84 33.44 15.43
CA ALA A 95 -17.03 33.11 14.27
C ALA A 95 -15.66 33.81 14.42
N ALA A 96 -14.80 33.26 15.27
CA ALA A 96 -13.39 33.63 15.30
C ALA A 96 -12.80 33.21 13.96
N SER A 97 -12.22 34.15 13.22
CA SER A 97 -11.64 33.94 11.89
C SER A 97 -10.29 33.22 11.95
N GLY A 98 -10.24 32.04 12.56
CA GLY A 98 -9.04 31.21 12.62
C GLY A 98 -9.06 30.17 13.74
N VAL A 99 -8.10 29.24 13.68
CA VAL A 99 -7.99 28.09 14.58
C VAL A 99 -7.23 28.47 15.84
N GLY A 100 -7.83 28.31 17.02
CA GLY A 100 -7.18 28.51 18.31
C GLY A 100 -6.35 27.29 18.77
N ARG A 101 -5.53 27.48 19.82
CA ARG A 101 -4.66 26.41 20.36
C ARG A 101 -5.45 25.19 20.83
N GLU A 102 -6.57 25.41 21.54
CA GLU A 102 -7.40 24.31 22.05
C GLU A 102 -7.99 23.45 20.91
N GLN A 103 -8.50 24.10 19.86
CA GLN A 103 -9.04 23.42 18.69
C GLN A 103 -7.98 22.56 17.99
N LEU A 104 -6.77 23.09 17.83
CA LEU A 104 -5.64 22.35 17.26
C LEU A 104 -5.29 21.13 18.11
N VAL A 105 -5.18 21.28 19.44
CA VAL A 105 -4.83 20.16 20.32
C VAL A 105 -5.90 19.07 20.30
N ILE A 106 -7.20 19.44 20.30
CA ILE A 106 -8.30 18.48 20.17
C ILE A 106 -8.22 17.75 18.83
N PHE A 107 -8.05 18.49 17.72
CA PHE A 107 -7.89 17.90 16.38
C PHE A 107 -6.74 16.90 16.30
N LEU A 108 -5.56 17.28 16.82
CA LEU A 108 -4.38 16.42 16.83
C LEU A 108 -4.61 15.17 17.69
N ALA A 109 -5.22 15.32 18.87
CA ALA A 109 -5.52 14.21 19.75
C ALA A 109 -6.51 13.21 19.14
N ASP A 110 -7.60 13.71 18.55
CA ASP A 110 -8.65 12.87 17.99
C ASP A 110 -8.20 12.21 16.68
N THR A 111 -7.33 12.87 15.91
CA THR A 111 -6.74 12.25 14.72
C THR A 111 -5.67 11.21 15.07
N LEU A 112 -4.73 11.52 15.96
CA LEU A 112 -3.54 10.70 16.23
C LEU A 112 -3.74 9.60 17.28
N ARG A 113 -4.73 9.76 18.18
CA ARG A 113 -4.99 8.88 19.33
C ARG A 113 -6.49 8.68 19.61
N GLY A 114 -7.38 9.19 18.76
CA GLY A 114 -8.83 9.08 18.95
C GLY A 114 -9.38 7.69 18.61
N THR A 115 -10.60 7.43 19.07
CA THR A 115 -11.40 6.26 18.67
C THR A 115 -12.11 6.51 17.33
N ALA A 116 -12.82 5.50 16.80
CA ALA A 116 -13.65 5.69 15.61
C ALA A 116 -14.76 6.75 15.86
N GLU A 117 -15.39 6.72 17.05
CA GLU A 117 -16.40 7.69 17.50
C GLU A 117 -15.86 9.13 17.44
N GLU A 118 -14.59 9.34 17.84
CA GLU A 118 -13.98 10.67 17.86
C GLU A 118 -13.48 11.13 16.49
N ARG A 119 -13.16 10.18 15.59
CA ARG A 119 -12.75 10.48 14.21
C ARG A 119 -13.93 10.72 13.28
N ALA A 120 -15.09 10.14 13.55
CA ALA A 120 -16.28 10.27 12.71
C ALA A 120 -16.70 11.75 12.49
N PRO A 121 -16.81 12.60 13.53
CA PRO A 121 -17.09 14.02 13.35
C PRO A 121 -16.02 14.76 12.53
N LEU A 122 -14.74 14.37 12.64
CA LEU A 122 -13.65 14.96 11.87
C LEU A 122 -13.78 14.61 10.38
N VAL A 123 -14.03 13.34 10.07
CA VAL A 123 -14.26 12.87 8.70
C VAL A 123 -15.50 13.53 8.11
N ARG A 124 -16.60 13.62 8.87
CA ARG A 124 -17.81 14.33 8.44
C ARG A 124 -17.48 15.78 8.08
N ALA A 125 -16.80 16.51 8.98
CA ALA A 125 -16.43 17.91 8.76
C ALA A 125 -15.50 18.08 7.55
N MET A 126 -14.55 17.15 7.34
CA MET A 126 -13.66 17.18 6.18
C MET A 126 -14.36 16.78 4.88
N ALA A 127 -15.39 15.93 4.91
CA ALA A 127 -16.15 15.52 3.72
C ALA A 127 -17.07 16.63 3.20
N GLN A 128 -17.62 17.46 4.09
CA GLN A 128 -18.62 18.47 3.76
C GLN A 128 -18.15 19.51 2.75
N ARG A 129 -19.01 19.80 1.77
CA ARG A 129 -18.87 20.97 0.89
C ARG A 129 -19.48 22.21 1.57
N GLY A 130 -18.64 23.05 2.15
CA GLY A 130 -19.02 24.37 2.67
C GLY A 130 -19.08 24.47 4.20
N ALA A 131 -19.30 25.68 4.70
CA ALA A 131 -19.33 25.97 6.13
C ALA A 131 -20.78 25.95 6.66
N GLY A 132 -21.06 25.12 7.67
CA GLY A 132 -22.33 25.09 8.37
C GLY A 132 -22.54 23.80 9.19
N PRO A 133 -23.49 23.78 10.14
CA PRO A 133 -23.78 22.60 10.94
C PRO A 133 -24.58 21.59 10.10
N VAL A 134 -23.87 20.76 9.35
CA VAL A 134 -24.46 19.64 8.62
C VAL A 134 -24.24 18.36 9.43
N THR A 135 -25.31 17.64 9.70
CA THR A 135 -25.30 16.39 10.49
C THR A 135 -25.14 15.14 9.65
N VAL A 136 -25.38 15.23 8.34
CA VAL A 136 -25.36 14.10 7.40
C VAL A 136 -24.65 14.48 6.10
N VAL A 137 -23.77 13.61 5.59
CA VAL A 137 -23.02 13.84 4.35
C VAL A 137 -23.35 12.80 3.27
N PRO A 138 -23.53 13.20 2.00
CA PRO A 138 -23.69 12.24 0.90
C PRO A 138 -22.44 11.37 0.72
N CYS A 139 -22.62 10.11 0.31
CA CYS A 139 -21.50 9.18 0.04
C CYS A 139 -20.52 9.72 -1.01
N GLU A 140 -21.03 10.47 -2.00
CA GLU A 140 -20.20 11.13 -3.01
C GLU A 140 -19.19 12.10 -2.38
N GLN A 141 -19.59 12.85 -1.35
CA GLN A 141 -18.68 13.77 -0.65
C GLN A 141 -17.65 13.02 0.21
N VAL A 142 -18.03 11.87 0.77
CA VAL A 142 -17.10 10.99 1.50
C VAL A 142 -16.07 10.39 0.53
N ALA A 143 -16.51 9.97 -0.67
CA ALA A 143 -15.63 9.46 -1.71
C ALA A 143 -14.64 10.54 -2.19
N GLU A 144 -15.09 11.76 -2.45
CA GLU A 144 -14.21 12.89 -2.82
C GLU A 144 -13.18 13.21 -1.74
N PHE A 145 -13.60 13.19 -0.47
CA PHE A 145 -12.67 13.35 0.65
C PHE A 145 -11.62 12.23 0.68
N LEU A 146 -12.03 10.97 0.46
CA LEU A 146 -11.09 9.86 0.40
C LEU A 146 -10.15 9.95 -0.78
N GLU A 147 -10.61 10.38 -1.95
CA GLU A 147 -9.74 10.63 -3.11
C GLU A 147 -8.66 11.66 -2.77
N ASP A 148 -9.04 12.79 -2.18
CA ASP A 148 -8.10 13.80 -1.70
C ASP A 148 -7.13 13.22 -0.64
N LEU A 149 -7.64 12.41 0.29
CA LEU A 149 -6.86 11.82 1.38
C LEU A 149 -5.84 10.82 0.86
N ILE A 150 -6.24 9.90 0.00
CA ILE A 150 -5.37 8.89 -0.61
C ILE A 150 -4.34 9.58 -1.51
N SER A 151 -4.74 10.57 -2.30
CA SER A 151 -3.81 11.39 -3.10
C SER A 151 -2.75 12.05 -2.24
N THR A 152 -3.16 12.61 -1.09
CA THR A 152 -2.23 13.19 -0.09
C THR A 152 -1.27 12.14 0.46
N VAL A 153 -1.76 10.94 0.82
CA VAL A 153 -0.92 9.86 1.31
C VAL A 153 0.11 9.42 0.26
N VAL A 154 -0.30 9.30 -1.01
CA VAL A 154 0.62 9.00 -2.12
C VAL A 154 1.68 10.09 -2.27
N GLN A 155 1.28 11.37 -2.22
CA GLN A 155 2.21 12.50 -2.27
C GLN A 155 3.21 12.50 -1.10
N ILE A 156 2.75 12.20 0.12
CA ILE A 156 3.60 12.04 1.30
C ILE A 156 4.64 10.94 1.07
N VAL A 157 4.23 9.77 0.59
CA VAL A 157 5.15 8.64 0.33
C VAL A 157 6.22 9.01 -0.70
N VAL A 158 5.81 9.68 -1.78
CA VAL A 158 6.72 10.15 -2.85
C VAL A 158 7.68 11.21 -2.31
N HIS A 159 7.15 12.27 -1.70
CA HIS A 159 7.93 13.43 -1.24
C HIS A 159 8.90 13.07 -0.10
N ARG A 160 8.51 12.16 0.80
CA ARG A 160 9.36 11.66 1.89
C ARG A 160 10.34 10.56 1.44
N GLY A 161 10.35 10.18 0.16
CA GLY A 161 11.26 9.17 -0.38
C GLY A 161 11.00 7.75 0.14
N ARG A 162 9.79 7.45 0.62
CA ARG A 162 9.40 6.14 1.20
C ARG A 162 8.92 5.16 0.14
N LEU A 163 9.44 5.29 -1.08
CA LEU A 163 9.03 4.51 -2.24
C LEU A 163 9.55 3.07 -2.25
N GLN A 164 10.46 2.70 -1.34
CA GLN A 164 10.92 1.31 -1.24
C GLN A 164 11.43 0.73 -2.58
N ALA A 165 12.13 1.56 -3.36
CA ALA A 165 12.61 1.30 -4.73
C ALA A 165 11.55 1.15 -5.84
N TRP A 166 10.27 1.33 -5.55
CA TRP A 166 9.22 1.53 -6.56
C TRP A 166 9.44 2.84 -7.33
N LYS A 167 9.01 2.87 -8.61
CA LYS A 167 9.22 3.98 -9.55
C LYS A 167 7.88 4.48 -10.09
N PRO A 168 7.22 5.45 -9.43
CA PRO A 168 5.90 5.94 -9.84
C PRO A 168 5.85 6.37 -11.30
N GLU A 169 6.94 6.94 -11.83
CA GLU A 169 7.09 7.36 -13.22
C GLU A 169 7.12 6.20 -14.23
N ARG A 170 7.26 4.96 -13.77
CA ARG A 170 7.28 3.70 -14.54
C ARG A 170 6.09 2.79 -14.20
N MET A 171 5.13 3.26 -13.41
CA MET A 171 3.99 2.49 -12.92
C MET A 171 2.69 2.88 -13.63
N GLY A 172 1.58 2.25 -13.25
CA GLY A 172 0.24 2.57 -13.74
C GLY A 172 -0.24 3.97 -13.36
N ASP A 173 -1.43 4.36 -13.84
CA ASP A 173 -2.03 5.66 -13.56
C ASP A 173 -2.45 5.78 -12.09
N GLY A 174 -1.64 6.49 -11.29
CA GLY A 174 -1.91 6.73 -9.88
C GLY A 174 -3.21 7.51 -9.63
N SER A 175 -3.63 8.39 -10.54
CA SER A 175 -4.88 9.14 -10.42
C SER A 175 -6.10 8.23 -10.54
N LEU A 176 -6.05 7.27 -11.47
CA LEU A 176 -7.06 6.22 -11.58
C LEU A 176 -7.03 5.30 -10.35
N GLY A 177 -5.85 4.89 -9.91
CA GLY A 177 -5.67 4.08 -8.70
C GLY A 177 -6.28 4.71 -7.44
N VAL A 178 -6.12 6.04 -7.26
CA VAL A 178 -6.74 6.79 -6.16
C VAL A 178 -8.26 6.63 -6.15
N LYS A 179 -8.90 6.79 -7.31
CA LYS A 179 -10.36 6.64 -7.46
C LYS A 179 -10.84 5.23 -7.14
N LEU A 180 -10.14 4.24 -7.68
CA LEU A 180 -10.46 2.83 -7.46
C LEU A 180 -10.32 2.44 -5.99
N LEU A 181 -9.27 2.93 -5.32
CA LEU A 181 -9.05 2.67 -3.90
C LEU A 181 -10.09 3.39 -3.04
N ALA A 182 -10.45 4.62 -3.38
CA ALA A 182 -11.54 5.35 -2.72
C ALA A 182 -12.87 4.61 -2.86
N GLU A 183 -13.23 4.15 -4.08
CA GLU A 183 -14.44 3.35 -4.33
C GLU A 183 -14.43 2.06 -3.51
N HIS A 184 -13.29 1.37 -3.45
CA HIS A 184 -13.14 0.15 -2.65
C HIS A 184 -13.37 0.40 -1.16
N ILE A 185 -12.70 1.39 -0.57
CA ILE A 185 -12.86 1.74 0.85
C ILE A 185 -14.30 2.22 1.14
N CYS A 186 -14.91 2.97 0.22
CA CYS A 186 -16.31 3.40 0.32
C CYS A 186 -17.31 2.24 0.21
N SER A 187 -16.95 1.11 -0.41
CA SER A 187 -17.90 0.00 -0.58
C SER A 187 -18.34 -0.64 0.74
N GLU A 188 -17.60 -0.38 1.84
CA GLU A 188 -17.92 -0.80 3.21
C GLU A 188 -18.80 0.22 3.98
N LEU A 189 -19.11 1.37 3.38
CA LEU A 189 -20.07 2.35 3.94
C LEU A 189 -21.48 1.79 3.91
N LYS A 190 -22.23 2.05 4.98
CA LYS A 190 -23.64 1.68 5.11
C LYS A 190 -24.47 2.93 5.37
N PRO A 191 -24.68 3.78 4.34
CA PRO A 191 -25.41 5.04 4.49
C PRO A 191 -26.89 4.78 4.77
N SER A 192 -27.53 5.76 5.40
CA SER A 192 -29.00 5.88 5.39
C SER A 192 -29.48 6.47 4.06
N ASP A 193 -30.80 6.50 3.84
CA ASP A 193 -31.40 7.16 2.67
C ASP A 193 -31.02 8.64 2.55
N GLN A 194 -30.65 9.28 3.66
CA GLN A 194 -30.27 10.70 3.72
C GLN A 194 -28.75 10.92 3.61
N GLY A 195 -27.94 9.85 3.62
CA GLY A 195 -26.47 9.89 3.64
C GLY A 195 -25.86 9.31 4.91
N CYS A 196 -24.61 9.68 5.19
CA CYS A 196 -23.82 9.22 6.32
C CYS A 196 -23.84 10.23 7.47
N ASP A 197 -24.34 9.83 8.63
CA ASP A 197 -24.19 10.56 9.89
C ASP A 197 -22.94 10.09 10.67
N ASP A 198 -22.71 10.64 11.87
CA ASP A 198 -21.54 10.29 12.68
C ASP A 198 -21.53 8.80 13.09
N SER A 199 -22.69 8.19 13.35
CA SER A 199 -22.80 6.77 13.67
C SER A 199 -22.41 5.87 12.48
N CYS A 200 -22.90 6.22 11.28
CA CYS A 200 -22.53 5.55 10.04
C CYS A 200 -21.01 5.62 9.78
N LEU A 201 -20.42 6.81 9.97
CA LEU A 201 -18.99 7.02 9.76
C LEU A 201 -18.13 6.34 10.84
N GLU A 202 -18.57 6.32 12.09
CA GLU A 202 -17.89 5.60 13.18
C GLU A 202 -17.80 4.11 12.85
N ASP A 203 -18.93 3.49 12.53
CA ASP A 203 -19.04 2.07 12.20
C ASP A 203 -18.18 1.71 10.97
N TRP A 204 -18.13 2.59 9.98
CA TRP A 204 -17.28 2.44 8.80
C TRP A 204 -15.78 2.58 9.10
N ILE A 205 -15.37 3.60 9.87
CA ILE A 205 -13.97 3.82 10.28
C ILE A 205 -13.48 2.64 11.14
N PHE A 206 -14.34 2.09 12.00
CA PHE A 206 -14.04 0.93 12.81
C PHE A 206 -13.75 -0.32 11.97
N ARG A 207 -14.56 -0.57 10.92
CA ARG A 207 -14.33 -1.68 9.98
C ARG A 207 -13.17 -1.46 9.02
N THR A 208 -12.82 -0.19 8.75
CA THR A 208 -11.86 0.19 7.71
C THR A 208 -10.66 0.93 8.33
N PRO A 209 -9.75 0.21 9.00
CA PRO A 209 -8.64 0.82 9.73
C PRO A 209 -7.69 1.63 8.85
N GLN A 210 -7.70 1.41 7.52
CA GLN A 210 -6.94 2.21 6.55
C GLN A 210 -7.30 3.69 6.62
N VAL A 211 -8.56 4.05 6.88
CA VAL A 211 -8.99 5.45 6.99
C VAL A 211 -8.28 6.14 8.15
N SER A 212 -8.23 5.47 9.31
CA SER A 212 -7.51 5.98 10.48
C SER A 212 -6.02 6.11 10.20
N LEU A 213 -5.41 5.11 9.55
CA LEU A 213 -4.00 5.16 9.16
C LEU A 213 -3.67 6.35 8.25
N TYR A 214 -4.52 6.61 7.26
CA TYR A 214 -4.32 7.70 6.30
C TYR A 214 -4.51 9.07 6.95
N LEU A 215 -5.48 9.22 7.84
CA LEU A 215 -5.66 10.42 8.66
C LEU A 215 -4.45 10.69 9.57
N GLU A 216 -3.94 9.64 10.23
CA GLU A 216 -2.75 9.76 11.08
C GLU A 216 -1.53 10.21 10.27
N MET A 217 -1.32 9.69 9.07
CA MET A 217 -0.24 10.12 8.19
C MET A 217 -0.41 11.55 7.69
N LEU A 218 -1.62 11.93 7.25
CA LEU A 218 -1.95 13.30 6.81
C LEU A 218 -1.50 14.31 7.87
N VAL A 219 -1.87 14.07 9.13
CA VAL A 219 -1.58 14.98 10.24
C VAL A 219 -0.12 14.90 10.67
N SER A 220 0.42 13.69 10.85
CA SER A 220 1.80 13.51 11.32
C SER A 220 2.82 14.08 10.33
N GLU A 221 2.61 13.86 9.03
CA GLU A 221 3.57 14.26 8.00
C GLU A 221 3.28 15.66 7.45
N GLY A 222 2.01 16.06 7.36
CA GLY A 222 1.61 17.38 6.85
C GLY A 222 1.78 18.50 7.87
N LEU A 223 1.54 18.24 9.15
CA LEU A 223 1.79 19.19 10.24
C LEU A 223 3.13 18.92 10.95
N ASP A 224 3.90 17.94 10.47
CA ASP A 224 5.23 17.58 10.99
C ASP A 224 5.19 17.30 12.50
N VAL A 225 4.25 16.45 12.92
CA VAL A 225 4.06 16.02 14.31
C VAL A 225 4.80 14.70 14.52
N SER A 226 6.02 14.79 15.04
CA SER A 226 6.88 13.63 15.29
C SER A 226 6.75 13.15 16.73
N LEU A 227 5.94 12.11 16.96
CA LEU A 227 5.76 11.51 18.29
C LEU A 227 6.82 10.42 18.54
N SER A 228 7.53 10.49 19.66
CA SER A 228 8.60 9.56 20.00
C SER A 228 8.07 8.13 20.19
N GLY A 229 8.65 7.16 19.47
CA GLY A 229 8.39 5.73 19.69
C GLY A 229 7.41 5.08 18.73
N ARG A 230 6.99 5.75 17.65
CA ARG A 230 6.22 5.12 16.57
C ARG A 230 6.93 5.37 15.23
N PRO A 231 7.50 4.33 14.59
CA PRO A 231 8.04 4.49 13.25
C PRO A 231 6.90 4.86 12.29
N ALA A 232 7.24 5.61 11.24
CA ALA A 232 6.26 5.90 10.20
C ALA A 232 5.71 4.59 9.61
N PRO A 233 4.40 4.52 9.33
CA PRO A 233 3.80 3.30 8.81
C PRO A 233 4.35 2.96 7.43
N THR A 234 4.66 1.68 7.23
CA THR A 234 5.05 1.15 5.93
C THR A 234 3.79 0.88 5.11
N LEU A 235 3.69 1.51 3.93
CA LEU A 235 2.57 1.32 3.00
C LEU A 235 2.94 0.52 1.76
N LEU A 236 4.24 0.36 1.51
CA LEU A 236 4.76 -0.29 0.31
C LEU A 236 5.73 -1.39 0.72
N PRO A 237 5.65 -2.58 0.11
CA PRO A 237 6.67 -3.60 0.28
C PRO A 237 7.97 -3.15 -0.41
N PRO A 238 9.14 -3.61 0.02
CA PRO A 238 10.40 -3.44 -0.72
C PRO A 238 10.28 -3.97 -2.14
N CYS A 239 10.73 -3.21 -3.14
CA CYS A 239 10.92 -3.70 -4.50
C CYS A 239 12.40 -4.02 -4.71
N ARG A 240 12.73 -5.19 -5.27
CA ARG A 240 14.11 -5.61 -5.54
C ARG A 240 14.25 -6.21 -6.94
N ASP A 241 15.45 -6.10 -7.49
CA ASP A 241 15.86 -6.78 -8.72
C ASP A 241 14.96 -6.49 -9.94
N THR A 242 14.35 -5.30 -9.99
CA THR A 242 13.40 -4.92 -11.05
C THR A 242 14.08 -4.05 -12.11
N PRO A 243 14.10 -4.46 -13.39
CA PRO A 243 14.69 -3.70 -14.49
C PRO A 243 13.78 -2.55 -14.95
N TRP A 244 13.70 -1.50 -14.14
CA TRP A 244 12.83 -0.33 -14.37
C TRP A 244 13.07 0.43 -15.67
N LYS A 245 14.25 0.30 -16.27
CA LYS A 245 14.60 0.98 -17.54
C LYS A 245 13.67 0.58 -18.68
N ASP A 246 13.30 -0.69 -18.73
CA ASP A 246 12.54 -1.28 -19.84
C ASP A 246 11.15 -1.74 -19.41
N LEU A 247 10.88 -1.81 -18.10
CA LEU A 247 9.57 -2.15 -17.55
C LEU A 247 8.63 -0.93 -17.43
N ARG A 248 7.36 -1.13 -17.79
CA ARG A 248 6.21 -0.33 -17.34
C ARG A 248 5.31 -1.22 -16.49
N CYS A 249 5.29 -1.01 -15.18
CA CYS A 249 4.53 -1.86 -14.26
C CYS A 249 3.03 -1.63 -14.42
N LEU A 250 2.26 -2.71 -14.42
CA LEU A 250 0.79 -2.67 -14.48
C LEU A 250 0.15 -2.02 -13.25
N LEU A 251 0.78 -2.17 -12.08
CA LEU A 251 0.30 -1.61 -10.83
C LEU A 251 0.72 -0.15 -10.66
N ASP A 252 -0.19 0.64 -10.10
CA ASP A 252 0.08 1.96 -9.51
C ASP A 252 0.30 1.85 -7.98
N LEU A 253 0.68 2.96 -7.33
CA LEU A 253 0.92 2.99 -5.88
C LEU A 253 -0.35 2.67 -5.05
N PRO A 254 -1.52 3.31 -5.27
CA PRO A 254 -2.77 2.90 -4.62
C PRO A 254 -3.11 1.42 -4.76
N SER A 255 -2.93 0.84 -5.95
CA SER A 255 -3.18 -0.57 -6.21
C SER A 255 -2.21 -1.48 -5.42
N LEU A 256 -0.95 -1.08 -5.22
CA LEU A 256 -0.02 -1.76 -4.30
C LEU A 256 -0.43 -1.62 -2.84
N MET A 257 -0.86 -0.43 -2.42
CA MET A 257 -1.36 -0.18 -1.06
C MET A 257 -2.61 -1.02 -0.75
N PHE A 258 -3.38 -1.38 -1.78
CA PHE A 258 -4.50 -2.31 -1.66
C PHE A 258 -4.06 -3.79 -1.59
N LEU A 259 -3.15 -4.22 -2.47
CA LEU A 259 -2.78 -5.63 -2.61
C LEU A 259 -1.77 -6.11 -1.58
N ALA A 260 -0.76 -5.30 -1.21
CA ALA A 260 0.31 -5.72 -0.31
C ALA A 260 -0.21 -6.18 1.07
N PRO A 261 -1.17 -5.51 1.73
CA PRO A 261 -1.74 -5.98 3.00
C PRO A 261 -2.46 -7.33 2.91
N GLN A 262 -2.87 -7.76 1.71
CA GLN A 262 -3.58 -9.02 1.49
C GLN A 262 -2.62 -10.23 1.45
N LEU A 263 -1.31 -9.97 1.39
CA LEU A 263 -0.29 -11.00 1.33
C LEU A 263 0.16 -11.43 2.73
N PRO A 264 0.52 -12.71 2.96
CA PRO A 264 0.91 -13.22 4.27
C PRO A 264 2.05 -12.47 4.96
N ASP A 265 3.10 -12.09 4.21
CA ASP A 265 4.24 -11.33 4.73
C ASP A 265 4.05 -9.81 4.61
N SER A 266 2.92 -9.36 4.05
CA SER A 266 2.55 -7.96 3.77
C SER A 266 3.70 -7.09 3.25
N TYR A 267 4.35 -6.35 4.14
CA TYR A 267 5.44 -5.41 3.82
C TYR A 267 6.85 -5.96 4.11
N ASN A 268 6.96 -7.16 4.69
CA ASN A 268 8.21 -7.73 5.16
C ASN A 268 8.95 -8.53 4.07
N ALA A 269 8.26 -8.92 3.00
CA ALA A 269 8.86 -9.65 1.88
C ALA A 269 9.09 -8.72 0.68
N PRO A 270 10.29 -8.74 0.07
CA PRO A 270 10.55 -7.96 -1.12
C PRO A 270 9.82 -8.53 -2.34
N TRP A 271 9.21 -7.65 -3.12
CA TRP A 271 8.64 -7.98 -4.43
C TRP A 271 9.75 -7.97 -5.47
N ARG A 272 9.88 -9.07 -6.22
CA ARG A 272 10.85 -9.24 -7.29
C ARG A 272 10.16 -9.65 -8.57
N LEU A 273 10.45 -8.97 -9.67
CA LEU A 273 9.86 -9.33 -10.95
C LEU A 273 10.46 -10.65 -11.45
N VAL A 274 9.62 -11.66 -11.63
CA VAL A 274 10.00 -12.98 -12.14
C VAL A 274 9.80 -13.04 -13.65
N PHE A 275 8.70 -12.49 -14.13
CA PHE A 275 8.36 -12.51 -15.54
C PHE A 275 7.57 -11.25 -15.95
N SER A 276 7.84 -10.72 -17.14
CA SER A 276 6.99 -9.74 -17.80
C SER A 276 7.03 -9.96 -19.31
N THR A 277 5.89 -9.88 -19.99
CA THR A 277 5.85 -9.96 -21.46
C THR A 277 6.67 -8.85 -22.12
N GLN A 278 6.76 -7.67 -21.49
CA GLN A 278 7.54 -6.52 -21.99
C GLN A 278 9.04 -6.82 -22.05
N LEU A 279 9.55 -7.64 -21.13
CA LEU A 279 10.98 -7.92 -20.99
C LEU A 279 11.38 -9.26 -21.59
N HIS A 280 10.50 -10.25 -21.49
CA HIS A 280 10.80 -11.65 -21.77
C HIS A 280 10.10 -12.19 -23.00
N GLY A 281 9.20 -11.40 -23.60
CA GLY A 281 8.36 -11.79 -24.73
C GLY A 281 7.22 -12.73 -24.33
N GLU A 282 6.48 -13.17 -25.33
CA GLU A 282 5.30 -14.03 -25.20
C GLU A 282 5.68 -15.52 -25.24
N SER A 283 6.32 -16.01 -24.16
CA SER A 283 6.76 -17.40 -24.07
C SER A 283 6.32 -18.04 -22.77
N PHE A 284 5.36 -18.98 -22.86
CA PHE A 284 4.89 -19.74 -21.70
C PHE A 284 6.02 -20.52 -21.03
N SER A 285 6.86 -21.22 -21.81
CA SER A 285 8.01 -21.96 -21.29
C SER A 285 8.98 -21.08 -20.49
N ARG A 286 9.21 -19.84 -20.95
CA ARG A 286 10.06 -18.88 -20.24
C ARG A 286 9.41 -18.42 -18.94
N MET A 287 8.11 -18.15 -18.94
CA MET A 287 7.35 -17.83 -17.73
C MET A 287 7.42 -18.97 -16.71
N VAL A 288 7.14 -20.20 -17.12
CA VAL A 288 7.18 -21.41 -16.28
C VAL A 288 8.55 -21.62 -15.63
N THR A 289 9.63 -21.37 -16.38
CA THR A 289 11.00 -21.46 -15.85
C THR A 289 11.25 -20.50 -14.69
N GLY A 290 10.63 -19.31 -14.72
CA GLY A 290 10.68 -18.36 -13.60
C GLY A 290 9.78 -18.76 -12.43
N LEU A 291 8.57 -19.25 -12.72
CA LEU A 291 7.57 -19.65 -11.72
C LEU A 291 8.00 -20.84 -10.86
N THR A 292 8.75 -21.78 -11.43
CA THR A 292 9.16 -23.03 -10.76
C THR A 292 10.29 -22.84 -9.75
N LYS A 293 10.99 -21.69 -9.79
CA LYS A 293 12.14 -21.39 -8.92
C LYS A 293 11.80 -20.44 -7.77
N CYS A 294 10.58 -19.89 -7.76
CA CYS A 294 10.16 -18.83 -6.86
C CYS A 294 8.76 -19.11 -6.32
N GLY A 295 8.48 -18.68 -5.09
CA GLY A 295 7.14 -18.74 -4.52
C GLY A 295 7.12 -18.22 -3.08
N PRO A 296 6.00 -17.68 -2.58
CA PRO A 296 4.75 -17.36 -3.28
C PRO A 296 4.87 -16.31 -4.40
N THR A 297 3.89 -16.29 -5.32
CA THR A 297 3.88 -15.37 -6.47
C THR A 297 2.53 -14.66 -6.67
N LEU A 298 2.58 -13.43 -7.19
CA LEU A 298 1.44 -12.68 -7.66
C LEU A 298 1.45 -12.62 -9.19
N LEU A 299 0.45 -13.23 -9.84
CA LEU A 299 0.22 -13.16 -11.28
C LEU A 299 -0.69 -11.98 -11.58
N LEU A 300 -0.28 -11.10 -12.50
CA LEU A 300 -1.05 -9.99 -13.05
C LEU A 300 -1.20 -10.15 -14.55
N ILE A 301 -2.42 -9.98 -15.04
CA ILE A 301 -2.78 -10.03 -16.44
C ILE A 301 -3.53 -8.74 -16.78
N ARG A 302 -3.17 -8.15 -17.91
CA ARG A 302 -3.99 -7.17 -18.61
C ARG A 302 -4.53 -7.79 -19.89
N ASP A 303 -5.84 -7.74 -20.08
CA ASP A 303 -6.46 -8.15 -21.34
C ASP A 303 -6.44 -7.01 -22.38
N THR A 304 -6.73 -7.35 -23.64
CA THR A 304 -6.79 -6.36 -24.74
C THR A 304 -7.92 -5.32 -24.60
N LYS A 305 -8.83 -5.49 -23.63
CA LYS A 305 -9.89 -4.53 -23.29
C LYS A 305 -9.47 -3.61 -22.14
N GLY A 306 -8.27 -3.78 -21.60
CA GLY A 306 -7.68 -2.98 -20.55
C GLY A 306 -8.02 -3.45 -19.14
N HIS A 307 -8.77 -4.53 -18.95
CA HIS A 307 -9.02 -5.08 -17.61
C HIS A 307 -7.73 -5.61 -17.02
N ILE A 308 -7.50 -5.33 -15.74
CA ILE A 308 -6.32 -5.79 -15.00
C ILE A 308 -6.81 -6.66 -13.85
N PHE A 309 -6.38 -7.91 -13.83
CA PHE A 309 -6.80 -8.90 -12.85
C PHE A 309 -5.71 -9.96 -12.68
N GLY A 310 -5.89 -10.86 -11.72
CA GLY A 310 -4.84 -11.80 -11.41
C GLY A 310 -5.16 -12.77 -10.30
N GLY A 311 -4.12 -13.45 -9.84
CA GLY A 311 -4.19 -14.39 -8.74
C GLY A 311 -2.91 -14.44 -7.92
N PHE A 312 -3.08 -14.62 -6.61
CA PHE A 312 -1.99 -14.93 -5.69
C PHE A 312 -1.88 -16.44 -5.51
N ALA A 313 -0.70 -16.98 -5.80
CA ALA A 313 -0.34 -18.36 -5.55
C ALA A 313 0.54 -18.45 -4.30
N SER A 314 0.06 -19.20 -3.30
CA SER A 314 0.70 -19.31 -1.98
C SER A 314 1.97 -20.14 -1.95
N HIS A 315 2.22 -20.94 -2.98
CA HIS A 315 3.36 -21.84 -3.10
C HIS A 315 4.13 -21.61 -4.40
N ALA A 316 5.36 -22.12 -4.46
CA ALA A 316 6.08 -22.26 -5.72
C ALA A 316 5.30 -23.19 -6.67
N TRP A 317 5.38 -22.91 -7.97
CA TRP A 317 4.64 -23.68 -8.96
C TRP A 317 5.39 -24.97 -9.30
N GLU A 318 4.71 -26.12 -9.20
CA GLU A 318 5.23 -27.38 -9.73
C GLU A 318 4.54 -27.74 -11.04
N LEU A 319 5.30 -28.30 -11.99
CA LEU A 319 4.77 -28.84 -13.24
C LEU A 319 4.20 -30.24 -12.99
N ARG A 320 2.89 -30.31 -12.77
CA ARG A 320 2.18 -31.58 -12.59
C ARG A 320 0.72 -31.45 -13.04
N PRO A 321 0.14 -32.49 -13.65
CA PRO A 321 -1.26 -32.47 -14.10
C PRO A 321 -2.25 -32.68 -12.93
N LYS A 322 -2.06 -31.96 -11.82
CA LYS A 322 -2.90 -32.01 -10.62
C LYS A 322 -3.00 -30.61 -10.00
N PHE A 323 -4.11 -30.36 -9.33
CA PHE A 323 -4.26 -29.17 -8.51
C PHE A 323 -3.27 -29.19 -7.33
N GLN A 324 -2.80 -28.01 -6.95
CA GLN A 324 -1.83 -27.76 -5.89
C GLN A 324 -2.15 -26.45 -5.15
N GLY A 325 -1.31 -26.09 -4.18
CA GLY A 325 -1.48 -24.89 -3.36
C GLY A 325 -2.36 -25.11 -2.14
N ASP A 326 -2.78 -24.03 -1.50
CA ASP A 326 -3.64 -24.06 -0.31
C ASP A 326 -4.70 -22.94 -0.33
N SER A 327 -5.50 -22.88 0.73
CA SER A 327 -6.59 -21.92 0.90
C SER A 327 -6.15 -20.46 1.03
N ARG A 328 -4.85 -20.17 1.14
CA ARG A 328 -4.32 -18.79 1.13
C ARG A 328 -4.24 -18.22 -0.28
N CYS A 329 -4.33 -19.05 -1.32
CA CYS A 329 -4.48 -18.56 -2.69
C CYS A 329 -5.78 -17.74 -2.83
N PHE A 330 -5.76 -16.73 -3.69
CA PHE A 330 -6.94 -15.93 -4.00
C PHE A 330 -6.86 -15.36 -5.42
N LEU A 331 -8.01 -14.99 -5.97
CA LEU A 331 -8.11 -14.20 -7.20
C LEU A 331 -8.37 -12.74 -6.85
N PHE A 332 -8.01 -11.82 -7.74
CA PHE A 332 -8.27 -10.39 -7.54
C PHE A 332 -8.50 -9.65 -8.86
N THR A 333 -9.16 -8.51 -8.77
CA THR A 333 -9.26 -7.51 -9.84
C THR A 333 -8.60 -6.22 -9.38
N VAL A 334 -7.96 -5.52 -10.32
CA VAL A 334 -7.36 -4.19 -10.14
C VAL A 334 -8.17 -3.16 -10.92
N PHE A 335 -8.45 -3.42 -12.19
CA PHE A 335 -9.29 -2.57 -13.04
C PHE A 335 -10.34 -3.44 -13.75
N PRO A 336 -11.63 -3.04 -13.75
CA PRO A 336 -12.18 -1.72 -13.43
C PRO A 336 -12.51 -1.47 -11.96
N ARG A 337 -12.30 -2.46 -11.07
CA ARG A 337 -12.56 -2.33 -9.63
C ARG A 337 -11.53 -3.12 -8.83
N LEU A 338 -11.14 -2.60 -7.66
CA LEU A 338 -10.29 -3.32 -6.72
C LEU A 338 -11.12 -4.30 -5.87
N ARG A 339 -10.80 -5.60 -5.97
CA ARG A 339 -11.45 -6.63 -5.16
C ARG A 339 -10.59 -7.89 -5.02
N VAL A 340 -10.67 -8.54 -3.87
CA VAL A 340 -10.06 -9.85 -3.58
C VAL A 340 -11.15 -10.90 -3.40
N TYR A 341 -10.89 -12.11 -3.88
CA TYR A 341 -11.78 -13.27 -3.85
C TYR A 341 -11.03 -14.46 -3.24
N THR A 342 -11.22 -14.68 -1.94
CA THR A 342 -10.57 -15.74 -1.16
C THR A 342 -11.24 -17.10 -1.38
N ALA A 343 -10.54 -18.17 -1.01
CA ALA A 343 -11.10 -19.53 -1.09
C ALA A 343 -12.44 -19.67 -0.35
N THR A 344 -13.41 -20.34 -0.98
CA THR A 344 -14.76 -20.60 -0.44
C THR A 344 -14.80 -21.79 0.51
N GLY A 345 -13.78 -22.65 0.49
CA GLY A 345 -13.76 -23.93 1.17
C GLY A 345 -14.55 -25.05 0.47
N TYR A 346 -15.09 -24.81 -0.73
CA TYR A 346 -15.88 -25.82 -1.45
C TYR A 346 -15.03 -26.96 -2.05
N ASN A 347 -13.81 -26.65 -2.51
CA ASN A 347 -12.86 -27.61 -3.05
C ASN A 347 -11.42 -27.11 -2.86
N GLU A 348 -10.44 -27.94 -3.21
CA GLU A 348 -9.01 -27.64 -3.08
C GLU A 348 -8.35 -27.37 -4.46
N HIS A 349 -9.11 -26.86 -5.42
CA HIS A 349 -8.64 -26.62 -6.79
C HIS A 349 -7.93 -25.26 -6.94
N PHE A 350 -6.98 -24.96 -6.06
CA PHE A 350 -6.44 -23.61 -5.92
C PHE A 350 -5.60 -23.16 -7.12
N MET A 351 -4.55 -23.90 -7.45
CA MET A 351 -3.64 -23.59 -8.55
C MET A 351 -3.33 -24.85 -9.36
N TYR A 352 -3.10 -24.70 -10.65
CA TYR A 352 -2.82 -25.76 -11.61
C TYR A 352 -1.76 -25.26 -12.58
N LEU A 353 -0.71 -26.05 -12.81
CA LEU A 353 0.28 -25.74 -13.84
C LEU A 353 0.74 -27.03 -14.51
N ASN A 354 0.58 -27.08 -15.82
CA ASN A 354 0.95 -28.23 -16.61
C ASN A 354 1.46 -27.81 -17.99
N GLN A 355 2.35 -28.63 -18.57
CA GLN A 355 2.93 -28.38 -19.87
C GLN A 355 3.31 -29.71 -20.55
N ASN A 356 3.26 -29.74 -21.88
CA ASN A 356 3.69 -30.87 -22.72
C ASN A 356 2.96 -32.21 -22.44
N GLN A 357 1.70 -32.17 -22.01
CA GLN A 357 0.85 -33.36 -21.85
C GLN A 357 -0.13 -33.51 -23.01
N GLN A 358 -0.45 -34.75 -23.38
CA GLN A 358 -1.39 -35.03 -24.48
C GLN A 358 -2.86 -35.05 -24.02
N THR A 359 -3.12 -35.51 -22.80
CA THR A 359 -4.47 -35.79 -22.29
C THR A 359 -4.97 -34.75 -21.30
N MET A 360 -4.07 -33.91 -20.78
CA MET A 360 -4.37 -32.95 -19.74
C MET A 360 -4.14 -31.52 -20.27
N PRO A 361 -4.95 -30.53 -19.84
CA PRO A 361 -4.78 -29.15 -20.29
C PRO A 361 -3.38 -28.64 -20.00
N ASN A 362 -2.75 -27.98 -20.98
CA ASN A 362 -1.44 -27.36 -20.85
C ASN A 362 -1.64 -25.85 -20.67
N GLY A 363 -1.13 -25.30 -19.57
CA GLY A 363 -1.38 -23.93 -19.18
C GLY A 363 -1.32 -23.76 -17.67
N LEU A 364 -1.65 -22.55 -17.23
CA LEU A 364 -1.71 -22.14 -15.84
C LEU A 364 -3.16 -21.82 -15.49
N GLY A 365 -3.70 -22.47 -14.47
CA GLY A 365 -5.07 -22.29 -14.00
C GLY A 365 -5.14 -21.97 -12.52
N MET A 366 -6.14 -21.19 -12.12
CA MET A 366 -6.46 -20.92 -10.72
C MET A 366 -7.97 -20.97 -10.49
N GLY A 367 -8.40 -21.86 -9.58
CA GLY A 367 -9.78 -22.01 -9.15
C GLY A 367 -10.70 -22.63 -10.18
N GLY A 368 -11.73 -23.35 -9.75
CA GLY A 368 -12.73 -23.96 -10.62
C GLY A 368 -12.42 -25.42 -10.94
N GLN A 369 -12.49 -25.80 -12.20
CA GLN A 369 -12.18 -27.15 -12.67
C GLN A 369 -11.63 -27.10 -14.10
N HIS A 370 -11.09 -28.22 -14.59
CA HIS A 370 -10.60 -28.30 -15.97
C HIS A 370 -11.66 -27.81 -16.97
N GLY A 371 -11.28 -26.86 -17.83
CA GLY A 371 -12.16 -26.22 -18.83
C GLY A 371 -13.05 -25.09 -18.31
N TYR A 372 -13.14 -24.90 -16.98
CA TYR A 372 -13.93 -23.87 -16.30
C TYR A 372 -13.14 -23.27 -15.14
N PHE A 373 -11.94 -22.74 -15.45
CA PHE A 373 -11.14 -22.08 -14.42
C PHE A 373 -11.64 -20.66 -14.15
N GLY A 374 -11.51 -20.22 -12.90
CA GLY A 374 -11.75 -18.82 -12.54
C GLY A 374 -10.75 -17.88 -13.23
N LEU A 375 -9.52 -18.35 -13.40
CA LEU A 375 -8.50 -17.74 -14.23
C LEU A 375 -7.69 -18.83 -14.95
N TRP A 376 -7.60 -18.75 -16.27
CA TRP A 376 -6.78 -19.62 -17.11
C TRP A 376 -5.90 -18.83 -18.05
N LEU A 377 -4.65 -19.27 -18.20
CA LEU A 377 -3.68 -18.82 -19.18
C LEU A 377 -3.21 -20.04 -19.98
N ASP A 378 -3.40 -20.00 -21.29
CA ASP A 378 -3.07 -21.12 -22.17
C ASP A 378 -1.56 -21.26 -22.41
N SER A 379 -1.08 -22.49 -22.60
CA SER A 379 0.34 -22.74 -22.90
C SER A 379 0.81 -22.21 -24.26
N ASP A 380 -0.11 -22.03 -25.21
CA ASP A 380 0.20 -21.37 -26.49
C ASP A 380 0.52 -19.89 -26.31
N PHE A 381 0.30 -19.36 -25.10
CA PHE A 381 0.42 -17.94 -24.77
C PHE A 381 -0.57 -17.08 -25.57
N GLY A 382 -0.77 -15.82 -25.16
CA GLY A 382 -1.63 -14.86 -25.87
C GLY A 382 -3.14 -15.01 -25.64
N ARG A 383 -3.61 -16.14 -25.11
CA ARG A 383 -5.04 -16.39 -24.82
C ARG A 383 -5.27 -16.95 -23.42
N GLY A 384 -6.42 -16.65 -22.86
CA GLY A 384 -6.87 -17.13 -21.56
C GLY A 384 -8.39 -17.10 -21.44
N HIS A 385 -8.90 -17.57 -20.30
CA HIS A 385 -10.33 -17.45 -20.00
C HIS A 385 -10.59 -17.25 -18.50
N SER A 386 -11.74 -16.67 -18.19
CA SER A 386 -12.29 -16.51 -16.84
C SER A 386 -13.71 -17.06 -16.80
N ARG A 387 -13.84 -18.39 -16.70
CA ARG A 387 -15.11 -19.11 -16.82
C ARG A 387 -15.72 -19.33 -15.44
N ALA A 388 -16.39 -18.30 -14.97
CA ALA A 388 -16.91 -18.23 -13.61
C ALA A 388 -18.43 -17.95 -13.58
N ARG A 389 -19.25 -18.62 -14.40
CA ARG A 389 -20.71 -18.41 -14.43
C ARG A 389 -21.47 -19.42 -13.55
N PRO A 390 -22.27 -18.98 -12.54
CA PRO A 390 -22.43 -17.60 -12.08
C PRO A 390 -21.26 -17.09 -11.23
N ARG A 391 -20.52 -17.99 -10.56
CA ARG A 391 -19.27 -17.72 -9.84
C ARG A 391 -18.32 -18.91 -9.93
N CYS A 392 -17.02 -18.66 -9.81
CA CYS A 392 -16.01 -19.71 -9.63
C CYS A 392 -16.27 -20.46 -8.31
N THR A 393 -16.27 -21.79 -8.34
CA THR A 393 -16.57 -22.62 -7.16
C THR A 393 -15.51 -22.50 -6.07
N THR A 394 -14.23 -22.38 -6.44
CA THR A 394 -13.10 -22.32 -5.50
C THR A 394 -12.98 -20.97 -4.81
N TYR A 395 -13.19 -19.86 -5.52
CA TYR A 395 -12.93 -18.51 -5.02
C TYR A 395 -14.16 -17.62 -4.89
N GLY A 396 -15.33 -18.06 -5.37
CA GLY A 396 -16.54 -17.23 -5.40
C GLY A 396 -16.41 -15.99 -6.30
N SER A 397 -15.33 -15.90 -7.09
CA SER A 397 -15.10 -14.79 -8.00
C SER A 397 -16.13 -14.80 -9.14
N PRO A 398 -16.54 -13.62 -9.65
CA PRO A 398 -17.19 -13.52 -10.94
C PRO A 398 -16.16 -13.73 -12.07
N GLN A 399 -16.59 -13.53 -13.31
CA GLN A 399 -15.68 -13.28 -14.43
C GLN A 399 -14.77 -12.09 -14.09
N LEU A 400 -13.45 -12.26 -14.26
CA LEU A 400 -12.45 -11.25 -13.92
C LEU A 400 -12.11 -10.33 -15.10
N SER A 401 -12.13 -10.90 -16.30
CA SER A 401 -11.92 -10.22 -17.59
C SER A 401 -13.20 -9.57 -18.10
N GLU A 402 -13.08 -8.72 -19.13
CA GLU A 402 -14.25 -8.13 -19.82
C GLU A 402 -15.09 -9.22 -20.51
N GLU A 403 -14.44 -10.18 -21.15
CA GLU A 403 -15.04 -11.28 -21.88
C GLU A 403 -14.64 -12.64 -21.26
N GLU A 404 -15.46 -13.68 -21.43
CA GLU A 404 -15.20 -15.00 -20.84
C GLU A 404 -13.90 -15.61 -21.34
N ASP A 405 -13.68 -15.59 -22.65
CA ASP A 405 -12.39 -15.87 -23.29
C ASP A 405 -11.74 -14.54 -23.64
N PHE A 406 -10.47 -14.35 -23.30
CA PHE A 406 -9.77 -13.08 -23.50
C PHE A 406 -8.43 -13.27 -24.22
N SER A 407 -8.02 -12.21 -24.91
CA SER A 407 -6.67 -12.09 -25.46
C SER A 407 -5.81 -11.28 -24.50
N LEU A 408 -4.56 -11.72 -24.32
CA LEU A 408 -3.60 -11.04 -23.45
C LEU A 408 -3.04 -9.80 -24.16
N ASP A 409 -2.95 -8.70 -23.42
CA ASP A 409 -2.12 -7.55 -23.78
C ASP A 409 -0.76 -7.65 -23.07
N SER A 410 -0.78 -7.88 -21.75
CA SER A 410 0.45 -8.03 -20.98
C SER A 410 0.28 -8.91 -19.75
N VAL A 411 1.39 -9.54 -19.34
CA VAL A 411 1.46 -10.37 -18.13
C VAL A 411 2.67 -9.95 -17.31
N GLU A 412 2.49 -9.86 -16.00
CA GLU A 412 3.55 -9.72 -15.02
C GLU A 412 3.43 -10.80 -13.95
N VAL A 413 4.55 -11.32 -13.49
CA VAL A 413 4.61 -12.22 -12.34
C VAL A 413 5.64 -11.69 -11.36
N TRP A 414 5.20 -11.46 -10.14
CA TRP A 414 6.02 -10.99 -9.04
C TRP A 414 6.20 -12.11 -8.01
N ALA A 415 7.44 -12.41 -7.63
CA ALA A 415 7.70 -13.19 -6.42
C ALA A 415 7.51 -12.27 -5.22
N VAL A 416 6.69 -12.69 -4.27
CA VAL A 416 6.28 -11.89 -3.11
C VAL A 416 6.60 -12.58 -1.78
N GLY A 417 7.34 -13.69 -1.84
CA GLY A 417 7.90 -14.38 -0.68
C GLY A 417 9.31 -13.91 -0.36
N LYS A 418 9.75 -14.21 0.86
CA LYS A 418 11.16 -14.10 1.21
C LYS A 418 11.99 -14.92 0.20
N PRO A 419 13.11 -14.38 -0.32
CA PRO A 419 14.01 -15.17 -1.14
C PRO A 419 14.40 -16.45 -0.37
N PRO A 420 14.56 -17.59 -1.05
CA PRO A 420 15.18 -18.74 -0.40
C PRO A 420 16.53 -18.28 0.18
N GLU A 421 16.77 -18.60 1.45
CA GLU A 421 18.09 -18.38 2.04
C GLU A 421 19.10 -19.12 1.16
N PRO A 422 20.23 -18.48 0.79
CA PRO A 422 21.29 -19.21 0.12
C PRO A 422 21.62 -20.40 0.99
N GLN A 423 21.51 -21.61 0.43
CA GLN A 423 21.82 -22.82 1.18
C GLN A 423 23.25 -22.66 1.71
N GLU A 424 23.41 -22.74 3.04
CA GLU A 424 24.71 -22.89 3.69
C GLU A 424 25.35 -24.16 3.09
N GLY A 425 26.13 -23.99 2.02
CA GLY A 425 26.60 -25.09 1.17
C GLY A 425 26.99 -24.69 -0.25
N GLU A 426 26.41 -23.61 -0.82
CA GLU A 426 26.78 -23.15 -2.17
C GLU A 426 27.77 -21.97 -2.19
N GLU A 427 28.08 -21.36 -1.04
CA GLU A 427 29.23 -20.43 -0.90
C GLU A 427 30.58 -21.16 -0.68
N GLY A 428 30.58 -22.51 -0.68
CA GLY A 428 31.79 -23.34 -0.65
C GLY A 428 32.28 -23.85 -2.02
N GLN A 429 31.57 -23.54 -3.12
CA GLN A 429 31.99 -23.89 -4.49
C GLN A 429 32.38 -22.66 -5.33
N GLY A 430 32.75 -21.57 -4.67
CA GLY A 430 33.54 -20.50 -5.27
C GLY A 430 35.01 -20.93 -5.40
N LYS A 431 35.42 -21.30 -6.63
CA LYS A 431 36.81 -21.37 -7.12
C LYS A 431 37.69 -22.53 -6.62
N ARG A 432 37.30 -23.79 -6.87
CA ARG A 432 38.36 -24.79 -7.16
C ARG A 432 38.76 -24.62 -8.62
N SER A 433 40.04 -24.33 -8.84
CA SER A 433 40.59 -24.20 -10.18
C SER A 433 40.34 -25.51 -10.93
N ILE A 434 40.06 -25.46 -12.24
CA ILE A 434 39.94 -26.67 -13.07
C ILE A 434 41.19 -27.56 -12.95
N LEU A 435 42.33 -26.98 -12.57
CA LEU A 435 43.60 -27.67 -12.30
C LEU A 435 43.61 -28.49 -11.00
N ASP A 436 42.75 -28.20 -10.03
CA ASP A 436 42.69 -28.94 -8.76
C ASP A 436 41.87 -30.24 -8.88
N MET A 437 41.19 -30.44 -10.01
CA MET A 437 40.36 -31.62 -10.28
C MET A 437 41.11 -32.74 -11.03
N ASP A 438 42.28 -32.45 -11.61
CA ASP A 438 43.03 -33.41 -12.43
C ASP A 438 44.55 -33.29 -12.22
N PRO A 439 45.14 -34.10 -11.31
CA PRO A 439 46.57 -34.09 -11.03
C PRO A 439 47.43 -34.56 -12.22
N GLU A 440 46.86 -35.28 -13.18
CA GLU A 440 47.58 -35.72 -14.39
C GLU A 440 47.72 -34.56 -15.38
N ALA A 441 46.69 -33.71 -15.51
CA ALA A 441 46.76 -32.49 -16.31
C ALA A 441 47.80 -31.50 -15.78
N GLN A 442 47.94 -31.38 -14.45
CA GLN A 442 48.95 -30.53 -13.82
C GLN A 442 50.38 -31.04 -14.11
N ALA A 443 50.61 -32.35 -13.98
CA ALA A 443 51.90 -32.96 -14.28
C ALA A 443 52.29 -32.79 -15.77
N MET A 444 51.34 -32.87 -16.70
CA MET A 444 51.61 -32.62 -18.12
C MET A 444 51.96 -31.16 -18.45
N MET A 445 51.39 -30.19 -17.72
CA MET A 445 51.70 -28.77 -17.93
C MET A 445 53.08 -28.38 -17.39
N GLU A 446 53.52 -28.98 -16.28
CA GLU A 446 54.89 -28.79 -15.77
C GLU A 446 55.94 -29.42 -16.69
N MET A 447 55.64 -30.58 -17.26
CA MET A 447 56.51 -31.27 -18.23
C MET A 447 56.66 -30.51 -19.57
N THR A 448 55.75 -29.59 -19.88
CA THR A 448 55.80 -28.75 -21.10
C THR A 448 56.37 -27.35 -20.88
N GLY A 449 56.86 -27.04 -19.68
CA GLY A 449 57.62 -25.81 -19.39
C GLY A 449 56.78 -24.53 -19.36
N LYS A 450 55.46 -24.61 -19.17
CA LYS A 450 54.57 -23.44 -19.07
C LYS A 450 54.36 -23.04 -17.60
N THR A 451 54.58 -21.77 -17.26
CA THR A 451 54.43 -21.25 -15.89
C THR A 451 52.97 -20.95 -15.54
N LEU A 452 52.54 -21.40 -14.34
CA LEU A 452 51.20 -21.17 -13.79
C LEU A 452 51.12 -19.79 -13.12
N HIS A 453 50.38 -18.85 -13.73
CA HIS A 453 50.26 -17.46 -13.24
C HIS A 453 49.21 -17.24 -12.14
N SER A 454 48.53 -18.27 -11.64
CA SER A 454 47.40 -18.12 -10.69
C SER A 454 47.76 -18.25 -9.21
N GLN A 455 49.01 -18.56 -8.84
CA GLN A 455 49.38 -18.78 -7.43
C GLN A 455 49.42 -17.48 -6.58
N GLY A 456 49.47 -16.29 -7.19
CA GLY A 456 49.65 -15.02 -6.48
C GLY A 456 48.37 -14.30 -6.02
N LEU A 457 47.17 -14.89 -6.21
CA LEU A 457 45.87 -14.27 -5.86
C LEU A 457 45.08 -15.07 -4.83
N ARG A 458 45.74 -15.87 -3.99
CA ARG A 458 45.09 -16.58 -2.88
C ARG A 458 45.07 -15.67 -1.65
N GLU A 459 43.89 -15.38 -1.14
CA GLU A 459 43.74 -14.89 0.25
C GLU A 459 43.98 -16.07 1.21
N PRO A 460 44.68 -15.86 2.33
CA PRO A 460 44.97 -16.94 3.27
C PRO A 460 43.69 -17.37 4.00
N GLU A 461 43.46 -18.69 4.08
CA GLU A 461 42.40 -19.27 4.92
C GLU A 461 42.77 -19.08 6.40
N GLU A 462 41.85 -18.54 7.20
CA GLU A 462 42.00 -18.46 8.66
C GLU A 462 41.83 -19.86 9.26
N ASP A 463 42.93 -20.43 9.76
CA ASP A 463 42.93 -21.67 10.53
C ASP A 463 42.12 -21.49 11.82
N GLN A 464 40.94 -22.11 11.91
CA GLN A 464 40.26 -22.34 13.18
C GLN A 464 40.85 -23.60 13.83
N GLU A 465 41.77 -23.40 14.78
CA GLU A 465 42.22 -24.45 15.69
C GLU A 465 41.16 -24.73 16.78
N GLN A 466 40.78 -26.01 16.82
CA GLN A 466 40.19 -26.84 17.91
C GLN A 466 38.68 -26.85 18.13
#